data_AF-A0A6L4ZFY4-F1
#
_entry.id   AF-A0A6L4ZFY4-F1
#
_cell.length_a   1.000
_cell.length_b   1.000
_cell.length_c   1.000
_cell.angle_alpha   90.00
_cell.angle_beta   90.00
_cell.angle_gamma   90.00
#
_symmetry.space_group_name_H-M   'P 1'
#
loop_
_entity.id
_entity.type
_entity.pdbx_description
1 polymer ?
#
loop_
_entity_poly.entity_id
_entity_poly.type
_entity_poly.pdbx_seq_one_letter_code
_entity_poly.pdbx_strand_id
1 'polypeptide(L)'
;MARSVDKGDNNSYIIYLREGLAFSNGVPITAEDVIFSIKATWDARLSSILGDLIKLDGKPPELAKINSLTVKITFPNYYEPIRELLSRIPIVSKKAMEDYFLKSDPKNAYGLETSPEKIVSSGPFVLKSYSEKEIVLAYNPYYWKTDNVGTALPYLDGITYSLKVSRQEQQNNLLTRGDYHVAQLIQAQKQSFEGNDRFVLKDVGPSLSVWQLVLNWRTDQNRNDRTKATWFRTPNFRHAVSS
;
A
#
# COMPACT_ATOMS: atom_id res chain seq x y z
N MET A 1 -8.98 -2.58 10.73
CA MET A 1 -8.82 -1.98 12.07
C MET A 1 -10.10 -1.31 12.53
N ALA A 2 -10.75 -0.52 11.67
CA ALA A 2 -12.11 -0.06 11.94
C ALA A 2 -13.07 -1.27 12.16
N ARG A 3 -13.94 -1.13 13.16
CA ARG A 3 -15.12 -1.97 13.38
C ARG A 3 -16.24 -1.52 12.44
N SER A 4 -16.47 -0.21 12.35
CA SER A 4 -17.39 0.42 11.41
C SER A 4 -16.88 1.79 10.98
N VAL A 5 -17.39 2.27 9.84
CA VAL A 5 -17.19 3.63 9.34
C VAL A 5 -18.57 4.11 8.93
N ASP A 6 -19.11 5.02 9.72
CA ASP A 6 -20.49 5.47 9.59
C ASP A 6 -20.50 6.88 9.01
N LYS A 7 -21.51 7.17 8.18
CA LYS A 7 -21.75 8.54 7.71
C LYS A 7 -22.25 9.38 8.89
N GLY A 8 -21.61 10.52 9.13
CA GLY A 8 -22.03 11.51 10.11
C GLY A 8 -22.80 12.68 9.48
N ASP A 9 -22.98 13.73 10.26
CA ASP A 9 -23.52 15.02 9.82
C ASP A 9 -22.50 15.82 8.99
N ASN A 10 -22.94 16.85 8.26
CA ASN A 10 -22.07 17.86 7.64
C ASN A 10 -20.85 17.30 6.88
N ASN A 11 -21.07 16.36 5.96
CA ASN A 11 -20.02 15.72 5.16
C ASN A 11 -18.95 15.00 5.99
N SER A 12 -19.32 14.49 7.17
CA SER A 12 -18.40 13.78 8.05
C SER A 12 -18.54 12.26 7.99
N TYR A 13 -17.47 11.59 8.41
CA TYR A 13 -17.38 10.14 8.60
C TYR A 13 -16.87 9.88 10.01
N ILE A 14 -17.52 8.95 10.71
CA ILE A 14 -17.12 8.53 12.05
C ILE A 14 -16.51 7.14 11.95
N ILE A 15 -15.23 7.04 12.27
CA ILE A 15 -14.48 5.79 12.29
C ILE A 15 -14.46 5.28 13.72
N TYR A 16 -15.03 4.09 13.94
CA TYR A 16 -14.94 3.37 15.20
C TYR A 16 -13.89 2.28 15.09
N LEU A 17 -12.85 2.35 15.89
CA LEU A 17 -11.81 1.33 15.99
C LEU A 17 -12.29 0.13 16.79
N ARG A 18 -11.69 -1.03 16.51
CA ARG A 18 -11.86 -2.21 17.36
C ARG A 18 -11.13 -1.99 18.68
N GLU A 19 -11.66 -2.57 19.74
CA GLU A 19 -11.00 -2.61 21.04
C GLU A 19 -9.82 -3.60 21.01
N GLY A 20 -8.84 -3.39 21.89
CA GLY A 20 -7.72 -4.32 22.08
C GLY A 20 -6.70 -4.37 20.93
N LEU A 21 -6.77 -3.46 19.95
CA LEU A 21 -5.77 -3.40 18.88
C LEU A 21 -4.41 -2.98 19.43
N ALA A 22 -3.35 -3.67 18.98
CA ALA A 22 -1.98 -3.33 19.30
C ALA A 22 -1.08 -3.44 18.05
N PHE A 23 -0.03 -2.63 18.05
CA PHE A 23 1.08 -2.78 17.13
C PHE A 23 1.94 -3.99 17.53
N SER A 24 2.86 -4.39 16.66
CA SER A 24 3.75 -5.53 16.86
C SER A 24 4.67 -5.46 18.08
N ASN A 25 4.84 -4.28 18.68
CA ASN A 25 5.58 -4.07 19.91
C ASN A 25 4.67 -4.02 21.16
N GLY A 26 3.39 -4.38 21.02
CA GLY A 26 2.40 -4.37 22.10
C GLY A 26 1.82 -2.99 22.44
N VAL A 27 2.28 -1.91 21.78
CA VAL A 27 1.70 -0.57 22.00
C VAL A 27 0.28 -0.54 21.44
N PRO A 28 -0.73 -0.07 22.18
CA PRO A 28 -2.10 0.03 21.69
C PRO A 28 -2.23 0.90 20.44
N ILE A 29 -3.08 0.49 19.49
CA ILE A 29 -3.48 1.32 18.34
C ILE A 29 -4.69 2.15 18.75
N THR A 30 -4.56 3.47 18.63
CA THR A 30 -5.60 4.42 19.06
C THR A 30 -6.02 5.36 17.93
N ALA A 31 -7.05 6.16 18.21
CA ALA A 31 -7.48 7.28 17.38
C ALA A 31 -6.33 8.27 17.07
N GLU A 32 -5.34 8.41 17.96
CA GLU A 32 -4.18 9.27 17.71
C GLU A 32 -3.29 8.75 16.60
N ASP A 33 -3.08 7.43 16.52
CA ASP A 33 -2.29 6.81 15.46
C ASP A 33 -2.99 6.95 14.11
N VAL A 34 -4.32 6.87 14.09
CA VAL A 34 -5.12 7.10 12.87
C VAL A 34 -5.00 8.55 12.40
N ILE A 35 -5.21 9.51 13.30
CA ILE A 35 -5.09 10.95 12.97
C ILE A 35 -3.66 11.27 12.53
N PHE A 36 -2.65 10.75 13.23
CA PHE A 36 -1.25 10.90 12.86
C PHE A 36 -0.98 10.33 11.45
N SER A 37 -1.44 9.11 11.18
CA SER A 37 -1.22 8.43 9.89
C SER A 37 -1.85 9.21 8.72
N ILE A 38 -3.06 9.74 8.91
CA ILE A 38 -3.71 10.58 7.88
C ILE A 38 -2.91 11.87 7.68
N LYS A 39 -2.57 12.58 8.75
CA LYS A 39 -1.78 13.83 8.67
C LYS A 39 -0.41 13.61 8.02
N ALA A 40 0.24 12.50 8.32
CA ALA A 40 1.53 12.12 7.74
C ALA A 40 1.47 12.05 6.21
N THR A 41 0.33 11.64 5.62
CA THR A 41 0.17 11.65 4.15
C THR A 41 0.22 13.04 3.53
N TRP A 42 -0.02 14.11 4.30
CA TRP A 42 0.07 15.49 3.80
C TRP A 42 1.42 16.14 4.02
N ASP A 43 2.38 15.42 4.59
CA ASP A 43 3.75 15.91 4.66
C ASP A 43 4.32 16.07 3.25
N ALA A 44 4.60 17.32 2.86
CA ALA A 44 5.07 17.65 1.52
C ALA A 44 6.36 16.91 1.14
N ARG A 45 7.19 16.56 2.13
CA ARG A 45 8.44 15.82 1.92
C ARG A 45 8.18 14.42 1.39
N LEU A 46 7.04 13.80 1.71
CA LEU A 46 6.70 12.46 1.25
C LEU A 46 6.12 12.43 -0.16
N SER A 47 5.58 13.55 -0.66
CA SER A 47 4.92 13.62 -1.98
C SER A 47 3.87 12.51 -2.17
N SER A 48 3.07 12.25 -1.13
CA SER A 48 2.16 11.11 -1.09
C SER A 48 0.91 11.33 -1.95
N ILE A 49 0.76 10.47 -2.96
CA ILE A 49 -0.45 10.42 -3.80
C ILE A 49 -1.70 10.17 -2.94
N LEU A 50 -1.59 9.35 -1.88
CA LEU A 50 -2.72 9.07 -0.99
C LEU A 50 -3.20 10.33 -0.26
N GLY A 51 -2.26 11.20 0.15
CA GLY A 51 -2.59 12.45 0.80
C GLY A 51 -3.31 13.43 -0.12
N ASP A 52 -2.94 13.45 -1.40
CA ASP A 52 -3.60 14.30 -2.39
C ASP A 52 -5.00 13.77 -2.77
N LEU A 53 -5.18 12.45 -2.85
CA LEU A 53 -6.49 11.84 -3.15
C LEU A 53 -7.56 12.11 -2.08
N ILE A 54 -7.15 12.35 -0.83
CA ILE A 54 -8.08 12.65 0.27
C ILE A 54 -8.27 14.15 0.53
N LYS A 55 -7.66 15.03 -0.27
CA LYS A 55 -7.98 16.46 -0.27
C LYS A 55 -9.13 16.72 -1.25
N LEU A 56 -10.12 17.52 -0.83
CA LEU A 56 -11.17 18.01 -1.74
C LEU A 56 -10.91 19.49 -2.02
N ASP A 57 -10.90 19.87 -3.30
CA ASP A 57 -10.57 21.23 -3.74
C ASP A 57 -9.23 21.74 -3.18
N GLY A 58 -8.25 20.83 -3.06
CA GLY A 58 -6.94 21.11 -2.48
C GLY A 58 -6.91 21.25 -0.95
N LYS A 59 -8.06 21.12 -0.27
CA LYS A 59 -8.16 21.27 1.18
C LYS A 59 -8.20 19.90 1.87
N PRO A 60 -7.38 19.68 2.92
CA PRO A 60 -7.49 18.47 3.72
C PRO A 60 -8.79 18.49 4.54
N PRO A 61 -9.37 17.32 4.86
CA PRO A 61 -10.44 17.22 5.84
C PRO A 61 -9.97 17.64 7.23
N GLU A 62 -10.93 18.09 8.04
CA GLU A 62 -10.73 18.26 9.46
C GLU A 62 -10.73 16.89 10.16
N LEU A 63 -9.84 16.71 11.14
CA LEU A 63 -9.69 15.48 11.90
C LEU A 63 -9.89 15.77 13.38
N ALA A 64 -10.89 15.14 13.99
CA ALA A 64 -11.19 15.28 15.41
C ALA A 64 -11.11 13.91 16.11
N LYS A 65 -10.38 13.88 17.24
CA LYS A 65 -10.40 12.76 18.18
C LYS A 65 -11.65 12.90 19.04
N ILE A 66 -12.60 12.00 18.90
CA ILE A 66 -13.78 11.97 19.78
C ILE A 66 -13.43 11.27 21.10
N ASN A 67 -12.71 10.14 21.03
CA ASN A 67 -12.15 9.43 22.18
C ASN A 67 -10.95 8.55 21.72
N SER A 68 -10.46 7.63 22.55
CA SER A 68 -9.32 6.76 22.23
C SER A 68 -9.55 5.81 21.06
N LEU A 69 -10.80 5.49 20.71
CA LEU A 69 -11.18 4.53 19.66
C LEU A 69 -12.11 5.13 18.61
N THR A 70 -12.39 6.44 18.65
CA THR A 70 -13.29 7.10 17.71
C THR A 70 -12.64 8.34 17.09
N VAL A 71 -12.62 8.39 15.77
CA VAL A 71 -12.15 9.54 14.97
C VAL A 71 -13.32 10.06 14.14
N LYS A 72 -13.54 11.38 14.14
CA LYS A 72 -14.42 12.06 13.20
C LYS A 72 -13.57 12.74 12.13
N ILE A 73 -13.92 12.54 10.88
CA ILE A 73 -13.30 13.17 9.71
C ILE A 73 -14.37 14.01 9.02
N THR A 74 -14.15 15.31 8.85
CA THR A 74 -15.12 16.21 8.22
C THR A 74 -14.54 16.75 6.92
N PHE A 75 -15.20 16.48 5.80
CA PHE A 75 -14.78 16.96 4.49
C PHE A 75 -15.46 18.28 4.12
N PRO A 76 -14.83 19.12 3.27
CA PRO A 76 -15.46 20.34 2.77
C PRO A 76 -16.80 20.08 2.07
N ASN A 77 -16.87 19.01 1.28
CA ASN A 77 -18.02 18.60 0.50
C ASN A 77 -18.22 17.08 0.61
N TYR A 78 -19.44 16.59 0.36
CA TYR A 78 -19.71 15.16 0.32
C TYR A 78 -19.02 14.52 -0.90
N TYR A 79 -18.22 13.48 -0.67
CA TYR A 79 -17.58 12.69 -1.71
C TYR A 79 -17.56 11.23 -1.31
N GLU A 80 -18.37 10.42 -1.99
CA GLU A 80 -18.63 9.03 -1.60
C GLU A 80 -17.39 8.11 -1.62
N PRO A 81 -16.50 8.16 -2.65
CA PRO A 81 -15.33 7.28 -2.75
C PRO A 81 -14.28 7.44 -1.63
N ILE A 82 -14.48 8.40 -0.73
CA ILE A 82 -13.54 8.71 0.34
C ILE A 82 -13.37 7.55 1.31
N ARG A 83 -14.38 6.70 1.47
CA ARG A 83 -14.31 5.52 2.33
C ARG A 83 -13.27 4.53 1.81
N GLU A 84 -13.28 4.26 0.51
CA GLU A 84 -12.31 3.40 -0.17
C GLU A 84 -10.93 4.03 -0.11
N LEU A 85 -10.82 5.35 -0.30
CA LEU A 85 -9.54 6.06 -0.21
C LEU A 85 -8.93 6.01 1.19
N LEU A 86 -9.73 6.24 2.24
CA LEU A 86 -9.29 6.13 3.64
C LEU A 86 -8.82 4.71 3.97
N SER A 87 -9.44 3.68 3.39
CA SER A 87 -9.03 2.28 3.60
C SER A 87 -7.63 1.96 3.05
N ARG A 88 -7.10 2.78 2.14
CA ARG A 88 -5.77 2.62 1.55
C ARG A 88 -4.65 3.23 2.40
N ILE A 89 -4.97 4.02 3.42
CA ILE A 89 -3.98 4.65 4.28
C ILE A 89 -3.49 3.64 5.32
N PRO A 90 -2.19 3.28 5.33
CA PRO A 90 -1.63 2.43 6.36
C PRO A 90 -1.65 3.14 7.71
N ILE A 91 -2.02 2.42 8.77
CA ILE A 91 -1.93 2.95 10.13
C ILE A 91 -0.55 2.63 10.70
N VAL A 92 0.22 3.67 11.01
CA VAL A 92 1.57 3.60 11.59
C VAL A 92 1.53 4.05 13.05
N SER A 93 2.51 3.59 13.84
CA SER A 93 2.60 3.99 15.25
C SER A 93 3.09 5.43 15.35
N LYS A 94 2.26 6.32 15.90
CA LYS A 94 2.64 7.71 16.19
C LYS A 94 3.89 7.71 17.08
N LYS A 95 3.90 6.92 18.15
CA LYS A 95 5.06 6.84 19.08
C LYS A 95 6.36 6.45 18.39
N ALA A 96 6.32 5.53 17.43
CA ALA A 96 7.53 5.11 16.70
C ALA A 96 7.95 6.09 15.62
N MET A 97 7.01 6.85 15.04
CA MET A 97 7.24 7.64 13.84
C MET A 97 7.34 9.15 14.08
N GLU A 98 6.70 9.69 15.12
CA GLU A 98 6.49 11.14 15.30
C GLU A 98 7.79 11.95 15.29
N ASP A 99 8.85 11.45 15.92
CA ASP A 99 10.16 12.09 15.91
C ASP A 99 10.74 12.26 14.50
N TYR A 100 10.49 11.31 13.59
CA TYR A 100 10.93 11.41 12.20
C TYR A 100 10.15 12.45 11.40
N PHE A 101 8.93 12.79 11.83
CA PHE A 101 8.15 13.86 11.20
C PHE A 101 8.47 15.22 11.81
N LEU A 102 8.74 15.29 13.13
CA LEU A 102 8.99 16.54 13.83
C LEU A 102 10.45 17.02 13.78
N LYS A 103 11.42 16.09 13.85
CA LYS A 103 12.84 16.42 14.09
C LYS A 103 13.75 16.10 12.90
N SER A 104 13.33 15.23 11.99
CA SER A 104 14.15 14.80 10.84
C SER A 104 13.30 14.65 9.56
N ASP A 105 13.87 14.09 8.49
CA ASP A 105 13.15 13.77 7.25
C ASP A 105 12.52 12.37 7.37
N PRO A 106 11.18 12.23 7.28
CA PRO A 106 10.51 10.94 7.37
C PRO A 106 10.90 9.95 6.27
N LYS A 107 11.48 10.43 5.15
CA LYS A 107 12.07 9.54 4.11
C LYS A 107 13.23 8.71 4.63
N ASN A 108 13.91 9.19 5.67
CA ASN A 108 15.06 8.53 6.28
C ASN A 108 14.68 7.80 7.58
N ALA A 109 13.38 7.58 7.84
CA ALA A 109 12.92 6.96 9.07
C ALA A 109 13.53 5.55 9.28
N TYR A 110 13.64 4.81 8.19
CA TYR A 110 14.23 3.47 8.15
C TYR A 110 15.23 3.36 7.00
N GLY A 111 16.29 2.58 7.22
CA GLY A 111 17.34 2.31 6.25
C GLY A 111 17.98 0.94 6.48
N LEU A 112 19.03 0.63 5.71
CA LEU A 112 19.72 -0.68 5.74
C LEU A 112 20.51 -0.97 7.01
N GLU A 113 20.51 -0.08 8.00
CA GLU A 113 21.09 -0.31 9.34
C GLU A 113 20.03 -0.33 10.45
N THR A 114 18.75 -0.25 10.07
CA THR A 114 17.65 -0.24 11.03
C THR A 114 17.38 -1.65 11.55
N SER A 115 17.55 -1.84 12.86
CA SER A 115 17.17 -3.09 13.53
C SER A 115 15.70 -3.42 13.26
N PRO A 116 15.36 -4.66 12.85
CA PRO A 116 13.99 -5.05 12.52
C PRO A 116 12.96 -4.74 13.61
N GLU A 117 13.34 -4.84 14.88
CA GLU A 117 12.47 -4.60 16.05
C GLU A 117 12.01 -3.13 16.17
N LYS A 118 12.73 -2.20 15.53
CA LYS A 118 12.34 -0.78 15.46
C LYS A 118 11.26 -0.52 14.39
N ILE A 119 11.05 -1.45 13.46
CA ILE A 119 10.06 -1.34 12.40
C ILE A 119 8.75 -1.94 12.89
N VAL A 120 7.94 -1.07 13.48
CA VAL A 120 6.67 -1.44 14.12
C VAL A 120 5.58 -1.62 13.07
N SER A 121 4.88 -2.75 13.11
CA SER A 121 3.83 -3.13 12.15
C SER A 121 2.45 -3.18 12.83
N SER A 122 1.42 -2.76 12.11
CA SER A 122 0.02 -2.99 12.45
C SER A 122 -0.61 -4.15 11.66
N GLY A 123 0.22 -4.81 10.83
CA GLY A 123 -0.15 -5.89 9.93
C GLY A 123 0.10 -7.30 10.49
N PRO A 124 -0.17 -8.33 9.68
CA PRO A 124 -0.06 -9.75 10.08
C PRO A 124 1.37 -10.25 10.27
N PHE A 125 2.35 -9.52 9.73
CA PHE A 125 3.76 -9.88 9.82
C PHE A 125 4.63 -8.69 10.26
N VAL A 126 5.78 -9.02 10.84
CA VAL A 126 6.86 -8.11 11.23
C VAL A 126 8.12 -8.42 10.42
N LEU A 127 8.98 -7.43 10.24
CA LEU A 127 10.30 -7.69 9.66
C LEU A 127 11.10 -8.54 10.65
N LYS A 128 11.61 -9.70 10.17
CA LYS A 128 12.52 -10.56 10.93
C LYS A 128 13.98 -10.28 10.54
N SER A 129 14.24 -10.20 9.24
CA SER A 129 15.56 -9.88 8.70
C SER A 129 15.44 -9.41 7.25
N TYR A 130 16.48 -8.75 6.76
CA TYR A 130 16.64 -8.45 5.36
C TYR A 130 18.11 -8.58 4.97
N SER A 131 18.33 -8.85 3.69
CA SER A 131 19.63 -8.83 3.04
C SER A 131 19.46 -8.35 1.61
N GLU A 132 20.54 -8.29 0.85
CA GLU A 132 20.43 -8.04 -0.59
C GLU A 132 19.70 -9.14 -1.38
N LYS A 133 19.57 -10.33 -0.79
CA LYS A 133 19.01 -11.52 -1.45
C LYS A 133 17.58 -11.81 -1.03
N GLU A 134 17.17 -11.39 0.16
CA GLU A 134 15.84 -11.70 0.67
C GLU A 134 15.33 -10.73 1.74
N ILE A 135 14.02 -10.68 1.90
CA ILE A 135 13.31 -10.09 3.03
C ILE A 135 12.55 -11.21 3.72
N VAL A 136 12.80 -11.41 5.01
CA VAL A 136 12.10 -12.42 5.82
C VAL A 136 11.16 -11.70 6.77
N LEU A 137 9.88 -12.04 6.68
CA LEU A 137 8.83 -11.57 7.57
C LEU A 137 8.39 -12.71 8.49
N ALA A 138 8.20 -12.42 9.78
CA ALA A 138 7.68 -13.35 10.77
C ALA A 138 6.27 -12.97 11.21
N TYR A 139 5.51 -13.94 11.72
CA TYR A 139 4.20 -13.74 12.33
C TYR A 139 4.21 -12.62 13.38
N ASN A 140 3.20 -11.75 13.33
CA ASN A 140 2.99 -10.74 14.36
C ASN A 140 2.09 -11.32 15.48
N PRO A 141 2.60 -11.56 16.70
CA PRO A 141 1.81 -12.12 17.80
C PRO A 141 0.71 -11.18 18.31
N TYR A 142 0.73 -9.91 17.92
CA TYR A 142 -0.30 -8.91 18.24
C TYR A 142 -1.32 -8.72 17.12
N TYR A 143 -1.31 -9.56 16.05
CA TYR A 143 -2.30 -9.42 14.99
C TYR A 143 -3.70 -9.80 15.45
N TRP A 144 -4.65 -8.90 15.25
CA TRP A 144 -5.96 -8.94 15.88
C TRP A 144 -7.01 -9.79 15.14
N LYS A 145 -6.73 -10.25 13.92
CA LYS A 145 -7.75 -10.99 13.15
C LYS A 145 -7.77 -12.45 13.55
N THR A 146 -8.98 -12.97 13.67
CA THR A 146 -9.26 -14.40 13.76
C THR A 146 -10.11 -14.84 12.57
N ASP A 147 -10.12 -16.14 12.30
CA ASP A 147 -11.11 -16.75 11.41
C ASP A 147 -12.50 -16.83 12.09
N ASN A 148 -13.44 -17.53 11.45
CA ASN A 148 -14.81 -17.71 11.94
C ASN A 148 -14.94 -18.69 13.13
N VAL A 149 -13.90 -19.46 13.45
CA VAL A 149 -13.88 -20.41 14.58
C VAL A 149 -12.95 -19.96 15.71
N GLY A 150 -12.32 -18.78 15.58
CA GLY A 150 -11.48 -18.16 16.60
C GLY A 150 -9.99 -18.42 16.46
N THR A 151 -9.53 -19.07 15.40
CA THR A 151 -8.10 -19.28 15.13
C THR A 151 -7.43 -17.95 14.81
N ALA A 152 -6.31 -17.65 15.46
CA ALA A 152 -5.52 -16.46 15.16
C ALA A 152 -4.97 -16.52 13.73
N LEU A 153 -5.10 -15.41 13.00
CA LEU A 153 -4.55 -15.25 11.65
C LEU A 153 -3.24 -14.46 11.69
N PRO A 154 -2.42 -14.48 10.63
CA PRO A 154 -2.47 -15.40 9.49
C PRO A 154 -2.15 -16.85 9.89
N TYR A 155 -2.50 -17.83 9.05
CA TYR A 155 -2.11 -19.23 9.23
C TYR A 155 -0.62 -19.49 8.98
N LEU A 156 0.07 -18.55 8.32
CA LEU A 156 1.47 -18.68 7.98
C LEU A 156 2.34 -18.12 9.11
N ASP A 157 3.41 -18.84 9.45
CA ASP A 157 4.42 -18.37 10.42
C ASP A 157 5.27 -17.20 9.89
N GLY A 158 5.30 -17.02 8.57
CA GLY A 158 6.12 -15.99 7.93
C GLY A 158 6.03 -16.01 6.42
N ILE A 159 6.69 -15.03 5.80
CA ILE A 159 6.83 -14.89 4.35
C ILE A 159 8.28 -14.52 4.04
N THR A 160 8.89 -15.22 3.09
CA THR A 160 10.19 -14.85 2.53
C THR A 160 10.03 -14.34 1.11
N TYR A 161 10.50 -13.13 0.85
CA TYR A 161 10.60 -12.57 -0.50
C TYR A 161 12.04 -12.68 -0.97
N SER A 162 12.29 -13.45 -2.04
CA SER A 162 13.58 -13.41 -2.72
C SER A 162 13.72 -12.15 -3.57
N LEU A 163 14.87 -11.50 -3.48
CA LEU A 163 15.23 -10.29 -4.22
C LEU A 163 16.28 -10.61 -5.29
N LYS A 164 16.40 -9.74 -6.30
CA LYS A 164 17.38 -9.84 -7.39
C LYS A 164 17.29 -11.15 -8.20
N VAL A 165 16.14 -11.83 -8.17
CA VAL A 165 15.87 -13.04 -8.95
C VAL A 165 15.17 -12.66 -10.25
N SER A 166 15.68 -13.16 -11.38
CA SER A 166 15.03 -12.93 -12.68
C SER A 166 13.72 -13.72 -12.79
N ARG A 167 12.77 -13.27 -13.61
CA ARG A 167 11.50 -14.01 -13.84
C ARG A 167 11.75 -15.44 -14.38
N GLN A 168 12.79 -15.61 -15.20
CA GLN A 168 13.18 -16.94 -15.72
C GLN A 168 13.73 -17.84 -14.61
N GLU A 169 14.62 -17.29 -13.77
CA GLU A 169 15.19 -18.02 -12.65
C GLU A 169 14.12 -18.40 -11.62
N GLN A 170 13.17 -17.49 -11.32
CA GLN A 170 12.04 -17.77 -10.46
C GLN A 170 11.20 -18.94 -10.98
N GLN A 171 10.90 -18.97 -12.29
CA GLN A 171 10.17 -20.06 -12.92
C GLN A 171 10.95 -21.39 -12.82
N ASN A 172 12.24 -21.37 -13.12
CA ASN A 172 13.07 -22.58 -13.04
C ASN A 172 13.15 -23.12 -11.62
N ASN A 173 13.38 -22.26 -10.63
CA ASN A 173 13.46 -22.64 -9.21
C ASN A 173 12.11 -23.17 -8.69
N LEU A 174 11.00 -22.57 -9.12
CA LEU A 174 9.66 -23.06 -8.78
C LEU A 174 9.45 -24.48 -9.35
N LEU A 175 9.76 -24.72 -10.63
CA LEU A 175 9.59 -26.01 -11.29
C LEU A 175 10.50 -27.12 -10.73
N THR A 176 11.75 -26.78 -10.41
CA THR A 176 12.80 -27.79 -10.13
C THR A 176 13.10 -27.96 -8.66
N ARG A 177 13.17 -26.87 -7.89
CA ARG A 177 13.66 -26.86 -6.51
C ARG A 177 12.53 -26.78 -5.48
N GLY A 178 11.38 -26.23 -5.86
CA GLY A 178 10.27 -26.00 -4.94
C GLY A 178 10.53 -24.86 -3.94
N ASP A 179 11.48 -23.97 -4.27
CA ASP A 179 11.90 -22.86 -3.39
C ASP A 179 10.80 -21.77 -3.21
N TYR A 180 9.73 -21.84 -3.99
CA TYR A 180 8.61 -20.90 -3.98
C TYR A 180 7.28 -21.61 -3.78
N HIS A 181 6.41 -21.02 -2.96
CA HIS A 181 5.06 -21.54 -2.73
C HIS A 181 4.02 -20.87 -3.64
N VAL A 182 4.28 -19.64 -4.10
CA VAL A 182 3.38 -18.84 -4.92
C VAL A 182 4.18 -18.04 -5.94
N ALA A 183 3.73 -18.03 -7.20
CA ALA A 183 4.29 -17.16 -8.24
C ALA A 183 3.20 -16.62 -9.17
N GLN A 184 3.37 -15.38 -9.64
CA GLN A 184 2.52 -14.79 -10.66
C GLN A 184 3.09 -15.07 -12.06
N LEU A 185 2.36 -15.86 -12.84
CA LEU A 185 2.74 -16.23 -14.20
C LEU A 185 2.14 -15.27 -15.22
N ILE A 186 2.86 -15.03 -16.32
CA ILE A 186 2.26 -14.49 -17.56
C ILE A 186 1.75 -15.65 -18.42
N GLN A 187 0.88 -15.34 -19.39
CA GLN A 187 0.28 -16.36 -20.27
C GLN A 187 1.31 -17.27 -20.94
N ALA A 188 2.43 -16.71 -21.42
CA ALA A 188 3.50 -17.49 -22.06
C ALA A 188 4.17 -18.51 -21.13
N GLN A 189 4.15 -18.27 -19.81
CA GLN A 189 4.74 -19.17 -18.83
C GLN A 189 3.78 -20.27 -18.40
N LYS A 190 2.46 -20.05 -18.52
CA LYS A 190 1.42 -20.97 -18.05
C LYS A 190 1.61 -22.39 -18.59
N GLN A 191 1.91 -22.51 -19.88
CA GLN A 191 2.09 -23.80 -20.57
C GLN A 191 3.16 -24.68 -19.90
N SER A 192 4.21 -24.10 -19.32
CA SER A 192 5.28 -24.86 -18.65
C SER A 192 4.84 -25.51 -17.32
N PHE A 193 3.65 -25.16 -16.82
CA PHE A 193 3.10 -25.69 -15.56
C PHE A 193 1.83 -26.52 -15.78
N GLU A 194 1.27 -26.53 -16.98
CA GLU A 194 0.05 -27.31 -17.28
C GLU A 194 0.35 -28.81 -17.20
N GLY A 195 -0.57 -29.56 -16.57
CA GLY A 195 -0.41 -31.00 -16.36
C GLY A 195 0.61 -31.41 -15.28
N ASN A 196 1.19 -30.45 -14.54
CA ASN A 196 2.07 -30.76 -13.43
C ASN A 196 1.29 -30.79 -12.10
N ASP A 197 1.12 -31.97 -11.54
CA ASP A 197 0.33 -32.22 -10.31
C ASP A 197 0.90 -31.54 -9.05
N ARG A 198 2.12 -30.98 -9.11
CA ARG A 198 2.70 -30.23 -7.99
C ARG A 198 2.10 -28.84 -7.81
N PHE A 199 1.39 -28.31 -8.81
CA PHE A 199 0.94 -26.92 -8.81
C PHE A 199 -0.57 -26.81 -9.04
N VAL A 200 -1.18 -25.87 -8.34
CA VAL A 200 -2.55 -25.44 -8.62
C VAL A 200 -2.48 -24.17 -9.46
N LEU A 201 -2.82 -24.27 -10.74
CA LEU A 201 -2.93 -23.12 -11.62
C LEU A 201 -4.31 -22.46 -11.47
N LYS A 202 -4.31 -21.20 -11.04
CA LYS A 202 -5.53 -20.41 -10.89
C LYS A 202 -5.49 -19.19 -11.81
N ASP A 203 -6.44 -19.14 -12.74
CA ASP A 203 -6.73 -17.90 -13.48
C ASP A 203 -7.39 -16.91 -12.51
N VAL A 204 -6.72 -15.78 -12.29
CA VAL A 204 -7.19 -14.71 -11.38
C VAL A 204 -7.86 -13.56 -12.15
N GLY A 205 -8.11 -13.75 -13.44
CA GLY A 205 -8.72 -12.76 -14.32
C GLY A 205 -7.74 -11.78 -14.95
N PRO A 206 -8.24 -10.83 -15.76
CA PRO A 206 -7.41 -9.84 -16.42
C PRO A 206 -6.72 -8.93 -15.40
N SER A 207 -5.49 -8.53 -15.71
CA SER A 207 -4.78 -7.52 -14.93
C SER A 207 -5.53 -6.18 -14.95
N LEU A 208 -5.51 -5.47 -13.82
CA LEU A 208 -5.94 -4.06 -13.77
C LEU A 208 -4.91 -3.11 -14.40
N SER A 209 -3.73 -3.62 -14.77
CA SER A 209 -2.72 -2.86 -15.49
C SER A 209 -3.13 -2.64 -16.93
N VAL A 210 -3.12 -1.37 -17.35
CA VAL A 210 -3.34 -0.98 -18.75
C VAL A 210 -2.03 -0.53 -19.35
N TRP A 211 -1.63 -1.15 -20.47
CA TRP A 211 -0.53 -0.65 -21.29
C TRP A 211 -1.05 0.51 -22.13
N GLN A 212 -0.46 1.69 -21.97
CA GLN A 212 -0.88 2.90 -22.66
C GLN A 212 0.34 3.66 -23.18
N LEU A 213 0.23 4.17 -24.40
CA LEU A 213 1.17 5.15 -24.95
C LEU A 213 0.66 6.55 -24.63
N VAL A 214 1.37 7.26 -23.76
CA VAL A 214 1.05 8.65 -23.43
C VAL A 214 1.97 9.58 -24.20
N LEU A 215 1.40 10.43 -25.05
CA LEU A 215 2.15 11.43 -25.80
C LEU A 215 2.29 12.72 -24.97
N ASN A 216 3.52 13.18 -24.74
CA ASN A 216 3.76 14.38 -23.96
C ASN A 216 3.40 15.65 -24.74
N TRP A 217 2.28 16.29 -24.39
CA TRP A 217 1.79 17.51 -25.05
C TRP A 217 2.46 18.80 -24.56
N ARG A 218 3.40 18.75 -23.61
CA ARG A 218 4.05 19.95 -23.09
C ARG A 218 4.97 20.58 -24.13
N THR A 219 4.69 21.83 -24.47
CA THR A 219 5.51 22.68 -25.34
C THR A 219 6.43 23.61 -24.54
N ASP A 220 6.19 23.71 -23.23
CA ASP A 220 6.89 24.56 -22.25
C ASP A 220 8.08 23.84 -21.58
N GLN A 221 8.54 22.73 -22.16
CA GLN A 221 9.63 21.91 -21.64
C GLN A 221 10.89 22.02 -22.51
N ASN A 222 12.06 21.71 -21.91
CA ASN A 222 13.38 21.82 -22.54
C ASN A 222 14.04 20.47 -22.87
N ARG A 223 13.37 19.34 -22.57
CA ARG A 223 13.90 17.99 -22.71
C ARG A 223 13.62 17.33 -24.07
N ASN A 224 12.53 17.70 -24.76
CA ASN A 224 12.13 17.13 -26.05
C ASN A 224 11.95 18.22 -27.11
N ASP A 225 12.14 17.83 -28.38
CA ASP A 225 11.84 18.66 -29.56
C ASP A 225 10.43 19.22 -29.50
N ARG A 226 10.34 20.54 -29.39
CA ARG A 226 9.10 21.30 -29.23
C ARG A 226 8.19 21.16 -30.46
N THR A 227 8.77 20.91 -31.64
CA THR A 227 8.03 20.69 -32.89
C THR A 227 7.28 19.35 -32.87
N LYS A 228 7.88 18.30 -32.30
CA LYS A 228 7.18 17.00 -32.15
C LYS A 228 6.04 17.07 -31.14
N ALA A 229 6.17 17.91 -30.10
CA ALA A 229 5.11 18.12 -29.12
C ALA A 229 3.85 18.76 -29.74
N THR A 230 3.99 19.55 -30.83
CA THR A 230 2.81 20.09 -31.54
C THR A 230 2.10 19.02 -32.34
N TRP A 231 2.82 18.07 -32.97
CA TRP A 231 2.21 16.92 -33.65
C TRP A 231 1.36 16.08 -32.71
N PHE A 232 1.83 15.85 -31.48
CA PHE A 232 1.09 15.08 -30.47
C PHE A 232 -0.24 15.75 -30.07
N ARG A 233 -0.35 17.08 -30.21
CA ARG A 233 -1.60 17.82 -30.00
C ARG A 233 -2.58 17.70 -31.18
N THR A 234 -2.11 17.34 -32.37
CA THR A 234 -2.96 17.18 -33.56
C THR A 234 -3.82 15.92 -33.47
N PRO A 235 -5.17 16.00 -33.49
CA PRO A 235 -6.04 14.82 -33.43
C PRO A 235 -5.74 13.80 -34.53
N ASN A 236 -5.55 14.24 -35.77
CA ASN A 236 -5.24 13.35 -36.91
C ASN A 236 -3.95 12.55 -36.70
N PHE A 237 -2.93 13.17 -36.09
CA PHE A 237 -1.70 12.45 -35.75
C PHE A 237 -1.97 11.36 -34.71
N ARG A 238 -2.73 11.66 -33.66
CA ARG A 238 -3.09 10.65 -32.64
C ARG A 238 -3.93 9.53 -33.23
N HIS A 239 -4.89 9.84 -34.10
CA HIS A 239 -5.67 8.85 -34.81
C HIS A 239 -4.79 7.92 -35.66
N ALA A 240 -3.86 8.49 -36.44
CA ALA A 240 -2.94 7.73 -37.28
C ALA A 240 -1.98 6.83 -36.49
N VAL A 241 -1.63 7.19 -35.25
CA VAL A 241 -0.78 6.36 -34.36
C VAL A 241 -1.57 5.28 -33.64
N SER A 242 -2.87 5.49 -33.42
CA SER A 242 -3.76 4.55 -32.72
C SER A 242 -4.46 3.53 -33.62
N SER A 243 -4.44 3.75 -34.94
CA SER A 243 -5.00 2.86 -35.97
C SER A 243 -3.99 1.81 -36.39
#